data_AF-A0A958J5N5-F1
#
_entry.id   AF-A0A958J5N5-F1
#
_cell.length_a   1.000
_cell.length_b   1.000
_cell.length_c   1.000
_cell.angle_alpha   90.00
_cell.angle_beta   90.00
_cell.angle_gamma   90.00
#
_symmetry.space_group_name_H-M   'P 1'
#
loop_
_entity.id
_entity.type
_entity.pdbx_description
1 polymer ?
#
loop_
_entity_poly.entity_id
_entity_poly.type
_entity_poly.pdbx_seq_one_letter_code
_entity_poly.pdbx_strand_id
1 'polypeptide(L)'
;GDTALFDLKERPGYKNLPMTAFGYFAAGSAISDPALGSYDGTLEWYNLLNGYIPNTDTTNPSPFLAGFGPTAGQPTFFPVDGDPVKQTGDIDGFGSNLPPADRRMSLSSGPFTMQPGDTQEVVVAIVGGIVAQEGGNNRNAVAQLKLNDDFAQFIFNNRFEGIPSPPASPDVKVSTQEDVITLEWGSNQTRVGLTESKDPLLGFNFEGYNLYQLPNASATKSQAL
;
A
#
# COMPACT_ATOMS: atom_id res chain seq x y z
N GLY A 1 2.74 -30.31 -0.58
CA GLY A 1 3.24 -29.44 0.49
C GLY A 1 3.35 -28.06 -0.09
N ASP A 2 2.97 -27.05 0.66
CA ASP A 2 3.02 -25.67 0.19
C ASP A 2 4.48 -25.17 0.14
N THR A 3 4.68 -24.02 -0.51
CA THR A 3 5.95 -23.31 -0.57
C THR A 3 5.75 -21.91 0.00
N ALA A 4 6.59 -21.51 0.96
CA ALA A 4 6.61 -20.15 1.47
C ALA A 4 7.74 -19.34 0.83
N LEU A 5 7.62 -18.02 0.86
CA LEU A 5 8.74 -17.10 0.69
C LEU A 5 9.36 -16.80 2.07
N PHE A 6 10.70 -16.90 2.17
CA PHE A 6 11.50 -16.52 3.35
C PHE A 6 12.84 -15.96 2.86
N ASP A 7 13.25 -14.78 3.33
CA ASP A 7 14.43 -14.07 2.82
C ASP A 7 14.42 -13.97 1.28
N LEU A 8 13.24 -13.67 0.73
CA LEU A 8 12.96 -13.60 -0.72
C LEU A 8 13.25 -14.89 -1.51
N LYS A 9 13.41 -16.04 -0.83
CA LYS A 9 13.66 -17.35 -1.44
C LYS A 9 12.53 -18.31 -1.16
N GLU A 10 12.31 -19.22 -2.10
CA GLU A 10 11.33 -20.29 -1.91
C GLU A 10 11.81 -21.28 -0.86
N ARG A 11 10.89 -21.63 0.04
CA ARG A 11 11.11 -22.58 1.11
C ARG A 11 10.02 -23.67 1.05
N PRO A 12 10.29 -24.82 0.40
CA PRO A 12 9.35 -25.93 0.33
C PRO A 12 9.01 -26.51 1.71
N GLY A 13 7.76 -26.91 1.91
CA GLY A 13 7.28 -27.50 3.17
C GLY A 13 6.85 -26.46 4.22
N TYR A 14 6.83 -25.18 3.85
CA TYR A 14 6.36 -24.07 4.68
C TYR A 14 5.22 -23.35 3.95
N LYS A 15 4.48 -22.49 4.66
CA LYS A 15 3.43 -21.64 4.08
C LYS A 15 3.55 -20.20 4.56
N ASN A 16 3.25 -19.24 3.69
CA ASN A 16 2.99 -17.87 4.14
C ASN A 16 1.63 -17.84 4.86
N LEU A 17 1.58 -17.15 6.00
CA LEU A 17 0.35 -17.01 6.77
C LEU A 17 -0.42 -15.77 6.27
N PRO A 18 -1.72 -15.89 5.95
CA PRO A 18 -2.53 -14.73 5.61
C PRO A 18 -2.83 -13.89 6.86
N MET A 19 -3.29 -12.65 6.66
CA MET A 19 -3.95 -11.91 7.72
C MET A 19 -5.25 -12.64 8.10
N THR A 20 -5.48 -12.85 9.39
CA THR A 20 -6.66 -13.55 9.91
C THR A 20 -7.63 -12.63 10.63
N ALA A 21 -7.17 -11.45 11.04
CA ALA A 21 -8.02 -10.37 11.51
C ALA A 21 -7.38 -9.00 11.28
N PHE A 22 -8.24 -8.00 11.09
CA PHE A 22 -7.89 -6.59 11.13
C PHE A 22 -8.63 -5.95 12.31
N GLY A 23 -7.90 -5.21 13.14
CA GLY A 23 -8.45 -4.43 14.24
C GLY A 23 -8.01 -2.99 14.15
N TYR A 24 -8.78 -2.08 14.73
CA TYR A 24 -8.39 -0.68 14.84
C TYR A 24 -8.89 -0.05 16.14
N PHE A 25 -8.20 1.00 16.58
CA PHE A 25 -8.63 1.90 17.63
C PHE A 25 -8.88 3.27 17.05
N ALA A 26 -9.78 4.01 17.68
CA ALA A 26 -9.93 5.43 17.40
C ALA A 26 -9.92 6.23 18.70
N ALA A 27 -9.05 7.25 18.75
CA ALA A 27 -8.92 8.08 19.93
C ALA A 27 -10.27 8.75 20.27
N GLY A 28 -10.67 8.66 21.54
CA GLY A 28 -11.93 9.23 22.04
C GLY A 28 -13.18 8.43 21.67
N SER A 29 -13.05 7.17 21.23
CA SER A 29 -14.17 6.29 20.89
C SER A 29 -14.38 5.16 21.91
N ALA A 30 -15.44 4.38 21.71
CA ALA A 30 -15.69 3.16 22.49
C ALA A 30 -14.68 2.03 22.21
N ILE A 31 -13.88 2.14 21.15
CA ILE A 31 -12.82 1.18 20.78
C ILE A 31 -11.49 1.89 21.01
N SER A 32 -11.02 1.84 22.25
CA SER A 32 -9.80 2.49 22.73
C SER A 32 -8.62 1.51 22.76
N ASP A 33 -7.41 2.05 22.83
CA ASP A 33 -6.21 1.24 23.04
C ASP A 33 -6.35 0.42 24.34
N PRO A 34 -5.94 -0.87 24.31
CA PRO A 34 -5.83 -1.69 25.49
C PRO A 34 -4.92 -1.06 26.55
N ALA A 35 -5.22 -1.30 27.81
CA ALA A 35 -4.40 -0.79 28.91
C ALA A 35 -2.97 -1.35 28.86
N LEU A 36 -1.96 -0.50 29.06
CA LEU A 36 -0.57 -0.93 29.16
C LEU A 36 -0.18 -1.16 30.63
N GLY A 37 0.61 -2.20 30.89
CA GLY A 37 1.11 -2.51 32.23
C GLY A 37 0.07 -3.12 33.19
N SER A 38 -1.06 -3.62 32.67
CA SER A 38 -2.10 -4.29 33.44
C SER A 38 -2.44 -5.67 32.86
N TYR A 39 -3.01 -6.54 33.70
CA TYR A 39 -3.50 -7.85 33.26
C TYR A 39 -4.73 -7.72 32.36
N ASP A 40 -5.66 -6.81 32.68
CA ASP A 40 -6.84 -6.54 31.85
C ASP A 40 -6.45 -6.18 30.41
N GLY A 41 -5.42 -5.35 30.24
CA GLY A 41 -4.86 -5.01 28.94
C GLY A 41 -4.33 -6.22 28.16
N THR A 42 -3.84 -7.25 28.85
CA THR A 42 -3.41 -8.51 28.21
C THR A 42 -4.60 -9.25 27.61
N LEU A 43 -5.75 -9.26 28.30
CA LEU A 43 -6.99 -9.88 27.81
C LEU A 43 -7.59 -9.10 26.64
N GLU A 44 -7.55 -7.77 26.71
CA GLU A 44 -7.97 -6.87 25.64
C GLU A 44 -7.13 -7.07 24.37
N TRP A 45 -5.79 -7.12 24.50
CA TRP A 45 -4.89 -7.45 23.40
C TRP A 45 -5.14 -8.85 22.85
N TYR A 46 -5.37 -9.84 23.72
CA TYR A 46 -5.68 -11.20 23.28
C TYR A 46 -6.94 -11.22 22.40
N ASN A 47 -8.02 -10.57 22.83
CA ASN A 47 -9.25 -10.49 22.05
C ASN A 47 -9.04 -9.76 20.72
N LEU A 48 -8.33 -8.63 20.72
CA LEU A 48 -8.01 -7.89 19.49
C LEU A 48 -7.20 -8.72 18.50
N LEU A 49 -6.17 -9.42 18.96
CA LEU A 49 -5.34 -10.28 18.10
C LEU A 49 -6.14 -11.45 17.51
N ASN A 50 -7.23 -11.86 18.16
CA ASN A 50 -8.18 -12.84 17.65
C ASN A 50 -9.35 -12.22 16.84
N GLY A 51 -9.30 -10.91 16.55
CA GLY A 51 -10.28 -10.22 15.71
C GLY A 51 -11.57 -9.79 16.42
N TYR A 52 -11.52 -9.61 17.73
CA TYR A 52 -12.63 -9.13 18.56
C TYR A 52 -12.36 -7.72 19.07
N ILE A 53 -13.38 -7.04 19.58
CA ILE A 53 -13.16 -5.73 20.24
C ILE A 53 -12.31 -5.91 21.50
N PRO A 54 -11.45 -4.95 21.85
CA PRO A 54 -10.55 -5.02 22.99
C PRO A 54 -11.33 -4.88 24.30
N ASN A 55 -11.81 -6.00 24.84
CA ASN A 55 -12.44 -6.09 26.15
C ASN A 55 -11.85 -7.26 26.96
N THR A 56 -12.20 -7.35 28.24
CA THR A 56 -11.63 -8.36 29.15
C THR A 56 -12.33 -9.72 29.13
N ASP A 57 -13.46 -9.89 28.43
CA ASP A 57 -14.16 -11.18 28.36
C ASP A 57 -13.58 -12.04 27.24
N THR A 58 -12.64 -12.91 27.58
CA THR A 58 -12.04 -13.87 26.63
C THR A 58 -12.86 -15.16 26.48
N THR A 59 -13.92 -15.34 27.26
CA THR A 59 -14.80 -16.52 27.18
C THR A 59 -15.92 -16.30 26.17
N ASN A 60 -16.48 -15.09 26.14
CA ASN A 60 -17.50 -14.66 25.18
C ASN A 60 -17.11 -13.31 24.55
N PRO A 61 -16.04 -13.28 23.74
CA PRO A 61 -15.54 -12.03 23.18
C PRO A 61 -16.56 -11.41 22.22
N SER A 62 -16.63 -10.08 22.24
CA SER A 62 -17.57 -9.35 21.40
C SER A 62 -16.94 -9.10 20.01
N PRO A 63 -17.64 -9.39 18.91
CA PRO A 63 -17.09 -9.21 17.57
C PRO A 63 -17.05 -7.72 17.18
N PHE A 64 -16.19 -7.38 16.22
CA PHE A 64 -16.44 -6.18 15.43
C PHE A 64 -17.70 -6.38 14.60
N LEU A 65 -18.48 -5.32 14.42
CA LEU A 65 -19.65 -5.31 13.55
C LEU A 65 -19.38 -4.37 12.38
N ALA A 66 -19.79 -4.77 11.18
CA ALA A 66 -19.76 -3.86 10.04
C ALA A 66 -20.70 -2.67 10.29
N GLY A 67 -20.23 -1.44 10.13
CA GLY A 67 -21.01 -0.24 10.42
C GLY A 67 -21.78 0.32 9.23
N PHE A 68 -21.48 -0.13 8.02
CA PHE A 68 -22.08 0.32 6.78
C PHE A 68 -22.16 -0.79 5.72
N GLY A 69 -22.90 -0.53 4.64
CA GLY A 69 -22.99 -1.42 3.50
C GLY A 69 -23.94 -2.61 3.69
N PRO A 70 -23.89 -3.61 2.78
CA PRO A 70 -24.84 -4.73 2.76
C PRO A 70 -24.78 -5.65 3.98
N THR A 71 -23.66 -5.66 4.70
CA THR A 71 -23.42 -6.50 5.87
C THR A 71 -23.55 -5.71 7.19
N ALA A 72 -24.06 -4.49 7.16
CA ALA A 72 -24.19 -3.64 8.35
C ALA A 72 -24.87 -4.38 9.52
N GLY A 73 -24.27 -4.28 10.71
CA GLY A 73 -24.68 -4.96 11.93
C GLY A 73 -24.25 -6.43 12.04
N GLN A 74 -23.64 -7.01 11.01
CA GLN A 74 -23.13 -8.39 11.07
C GLN A 74 -21.71 -8.46 11.64
N PRO A 75 -21.39 -9.51 12.42
CA PRO A 75 -20.03 -9.78 12.87
C PRO A 75 -19.02 -9.91 11.72
N THR A 76 -17.82 -9.36 11.91
CA THR A 76 -16.70 -9.48 10.97
C THR A 76 -15.36 -9.50 11.71
N PHE A 77 -14.36 -10.16 11.13
CA PHE A 77 -12.96 -10.06 11.56
C PHE A 77 -12.19 -8.99 10.79
N PHE A 78 -12.83 -8.36 9.82
CA PHE A 78 -12.29 -7.32 8.95
C PHE A 78 -13.30 -6.17 8.89
N PRO A 79 -13.44 -5.36 9.97
CA PRO A 79 -14.25 -4.15 9.91
C PRO A 79 -13.64 -3.17 8.91
N VAL A 80 -14.48 -2.30 8.33
CA VAL A 80 -14.09 -1.26 7.38
C VAL A 80 -13.32 -1.76 6.15
N ASP A 81 -13.67 -2.95 5.66
CA ASP A 81 -13.04 -3.64 4.51
C ASP A 81 -13.56 -3.18 3.12
N GLY A 82 -14.42 -2.17 3.09
CA GLY A 82 -15.04 -1.64 1.89
C GLY A 82 -14.11 -0.84 0.98
N ASP A 83 -14.66 -0.45 -0.18
CA ASP A 83 -14.01 0.40 -1.15
C ASP A 83 -14.58 1.83 -1.08
N PRO A 84 -13.88 2.79 -0.47
CA PRO A 84 -14.34 4.18 -0.38
C PRO A 84 -14.32 4.91 -1.74
N VAL A 85 -13.60 4.41 -2.74
CA VAL A 85 -13.56 4.98 -4.10
C VAL A 85 -14.82 4.59 -4.86
N LYS A 86 -15.21 3.31 -4.81
CA LYS A 86 -16.44 2.79 -5.42
C LYS A 86 -17.69 2.99 -4.56
N GLN A 87 -17.49 3.34 -3.29
CA GLN A 87 -18.54 3.45 -2.27
C GLN A 87 -19.32 2.14 -2.05
N THR A 88 -18.60 1.02 -1.99
CA THR A 88 -19.17 -0.33 -1.79
C THR A 88 -18.59 -0.99 -0.55
N GLY A 89 -19.37 -1.81 0.17
CA GLY A 89 -18.91 -2.52 1.37
C GLY A 89 -18.96 -1.67 2.65
N ASP A 90 -18.26 -2.11 3.69
CA ASP A 90 -18.20 -1.41 4.97
C ASP A 90 -17.13 -0.31 4.95
N ILE A 91 -17.53 0.96 5.05
CA ILE A 91 -16.63 2.11 4.83
C ILE A 91 -16.47 2.92 6.12
N ASP A 92 -15.23 3.18 6.51
CA ASP A 92 -14.93 4.02 7.69
C ASP A 92 -15.58 5.42 7.56
N GLY A 93 -16.11 5.93 8.67
CA GLY A 93 -16.86 7.20 8.72
C GLY A 93 -18.27 7.18 8.11
N PHE A 94 -18.77 6.03 7.62
CA PHE A 94 -20.13 5.87 7.13
C PHE A 94 -21.00 5.06 8.09
N GLY A 95 -22.31 5.27 8.05
CA GLY A 95 -23.26 4.51 8.87
C GLY A 95 -22.97 4.67 10.37
N SER A 96 -22.78 3.55 11.06
CA SER A 96 -22.39 3.54 12.48
C SER A 96 -20.88 3.42 12.72
N ASN A 97 -20.05 3.47 11.66
CA ASN A 97 -18.59 3.52 11.83
C ASN A 97 -18.16 4.83 12.48
N LEU A 98 -16.98 4.80 13.10
CA LEU A 98 -16.50 5.90 13.91
C LEU A 98 -16.24 7.16 13.07
N PRO A 99 -16.53 8.37 13.60
CA PRO A 99 -16.24 9.61 12.89
C PRO A 99 -14.72 9.82 12.69
N PRO A 100 -14.31 10.77 11.83
CA PRO A 100 -12.90 11.06 11.59
C PRO A 100 -12.15 11.40 12.90
N ALA A 101 -11.08 10.66 13.18
CA ALA A 101 -10.18 10.85 14.31
C ALA A 101 -8.87 10.10 14.06
N ASP A 102 -7.92 10.15 15.00
CA ASP A 102 -6.74 9.26 15.04
C ASP A 102 -7.19 7.79 14.86
N ARG A 103 -6.49 7.05 14.00
CA ARG A 103 -6.69 5.63 13.73
C ARG A 103 -5.38 4.89 13.97
N ARG A 104 -5.45 3.88 14.82
CA ARG A 104 -4.33 2.95 15.05
C ARG A 104 -4.78 1.57 14.63
N MET A 105 -3.97 0.88 13.84
CA MET A 105 -4.36 -0.35 13.16
C MET A 105 -3.54 -1.53 13.70
N SER A 106 -4.18 -2.69 13.81
CA SER A 106 -3.57 -3.96 14.16
C SER A 106 -3.86 -4.97 13.06
N LEU A 107 -2.81 -5.54 12.50
CA LEU A 107 -2.89 -6.60 11.50
C LEU A 107 -2.45 -7.90 12.16
N SER A 108 -3.38 -8.85 12.29
CA SER A 108 -3.16 -10.09 13.02
C SER A 108 -3.04 -11.26 12.06
N SER A 109 -2.13 -12.19 12.34
CA SER A 109 -2.00 -13.46 11.62
C SER A 109 -1.85 -14.60 12.62
N GLY A 110 -2.61 -15.67 12.42
CA GLY A 110 -2.60 -16.84 13.30
C GLY A 110 -3.99 -17.42 13.55
N PRO A 111 -4.11 -18.35 14.52
CA PRO A 111 -3.04 -18.79 15.40
C PRO A 111 -2.02 -19.68 14.68
N PHE A 112 -0.76 -19.62 15.13
CA PHE A 112 0.27 -20.58 14.78
C PHE A 112 1.07 -20.93 16.03
N THR A 113 1.71 -22.10 16.02
CA THR A 113 2.60 -22.52 17.11
C THR A 113 4.02 -22.08 16.80
N MET A 114 4.67 -21.42 17.76
CA MET A 114 6.08 -21.03 17.68
C MET A 114 6.84 -21.73 18.82
N GLN A 115 7.70 -22.67 18.47
CA GLN A 115 8.54 -23.41 19.41
C GLN A 115 9.83 -22.63 19.71
N PRO A 116 10.51 -22.89 20.85
CA PRO A 116 11.83 -22.32 21.10
C PRO A 116 12.81 -22.63 19.96
N GLY A 117 13.36 -21.59 19.35
CA GLY A 117 14.27 -21.70 18.19
C GLY A 117 13.59 -21.53 16.83
N ASP A 118 12.26 -21.49 16.77
CA ASP A 118 11.54 -21.17 15.52
C ASP A 118 11.83 -19.73 15.08
N THR A 119 11.78 -19.51 13.77
CA THR A 119 11.93 -18.19 13.15
C THR A 119 10.72 -17.89 12.29
N GLN A 120 10.16 -16.69 12.44
CA GLN A 120 9.09 -16.16 11.59
C GLN A 120 9.59 -14.90 10.91
N GLU A 121 9.42 -14.81 9.60
CA GLU A 121 9.64 -13.58 8.85
C GLU A 121 8.31 -12.82 8.76
N VAL A 122 8.34 -11.52 9.00
CA VAL A 122 7.21 -10.62 8.82
C VAL A 122 7.67 -9.50 7.90
N VAL A 123 6.99 -9.37 6.76
CA VAL A 123 7.22 -8.28 5.80
C VAL A 123 6.03 -7.34 5.88
N VAL A 124 6.31 -6.05 6.11
CA VAL A 124 5.31 -5.00 6.20
C VAL A 124 5.64 -3.91 5.20
N ALA A 125 4.65 -3.50 4.40
CA ALA A 125 4.72 -2.31 3.57
C ALA A 125 3.83 -1.22 4.17
N ILE A 126 4.35 0.01 4.24
CA ILE A 126 3.56 1.20 4.59
C ILE A 126 3.42 2.01 3.31
N VAL A 127 2.22 2.00 2.75
CA VAL A 127 1.92 2.65 1.47
C VAL A 127 1.04 3.88 1.71
N GLY A 128 1.41 4.99 1.10
CA GLY A 128 0.66 6.24 1.14
C GLY A 128 0.19 6.65 -0.24
N GLY A 129 -0.91 7.38 -0.30
CA GLY A 129 -1.37 8.06 -1.51
C GLY A 129 -1.39 9.57 -1.29
N ILE A 130 -0.72 10.31 -2.17
CA ILE A 130 -0.70 11.78 -2.13
C ILE A 130 -1.26 12.28 -3.46
N VAL A 131 -2.20 13.22 -3.40
CA VAL A 131 -2.76 13.88 -4.58
C VAL A 131 -2.37 15.36 -4.49
N ALA A 132 -1.47 15.78 -5.36
CA ALA A 132 -0.96 17.16 -5.42
C ALA A 132 -1.85 18.10 -6.26
N GLN A 133 -2.90 17.57 -6.90
CA GLN A 133 -3.79 18.34 -7.77
C GLN A 133 -4.71 19.24 -6.93
N GLU A 134 -4.92 20.47 -7.40
CA GLU A 134 -5.94 21.37 -6.85
C GLU A 134 -7.34 20.71 -6.89
N GLY A 135 -8.04 20.71 -5.76
CA GLY A 135 -9.34 20.03 -5.62
C GLY A 135 -9.26 18.52 -5.31
N GLY A 136 -8.06 17.96 -5.10
CA GLY A 136 -7.90 16.58 -4.62
C GLY A 136 -8.55 16.35 -3.25
N ASN A 137 -9.19 15.19 -3.07
CA ASN A 137 -9.81 14.80 -1.80
C ASN A 137 -9.27 13.46 -1.27
N ASN A 138 -9.73 13.06 -0.08
CA ASN A 138 -9.32 11.81 0.58
C ASN A 138 -9.59 10.55 -0.26
N ARG A 139 -10.66 10.53 -1.07
CA ARG A 139 -10.94 9.39 -1.97
C ARG A 139 -9.94 9.33 -3.13
N ASN A 140 -9.55 10.48 -3.67
CA ASN A 140 -8.47 10.52 -4.66
C ASN A 140 -7.16 10.02 -4.05
N ALA A 141 -6.85 10.39 -2.81
CA ALA A 141 -5.67 9.89 -2.10
C ALA A 141 -5.73 8.37 -1.89
N VAL A 142 -6.88 7.81 -1.49
CA VAL A 142 -7.05 6.35 -1.39
C VAL A 142 -6.91 5.65 -2.75
N ALA A 143 -7.43 6.24 -3.83
CA ALA A 143 -7.24 5.70 -5.17
C ALA A 143 -5.76 5.64 -5.56
N GLN A 144 -4.98 6.69 -5.27
CA GLN A 144 -3.53 6.68 -5.49
C GLN A 144 -2.81 5.69 -4.58
N LEU A 145 -3.23 5.55 -3.32
CA LEU A 145 -2.68 4.56 -2.39
C LEU A 145 -2.85 3.14 -2.94
N LYS A 146 -4.02 2.81 -3.49
CA LYS A 146 -4.28 1.49 -4.10
C LYS A 146 -3.36 1.22 -5.30
N LEU A 147 -3.15 2.22 -6.16
CA LEU A 147 -2.21 2.10 -7.28
C LEU A 147 -0.76 1.88 -6.81
N ASN A 148 -0.35 2.62 -5.78
CA ASN A 148 0.99 2.46 -5.18
C ASN A 148 1.14 1.09 -4.51
N ASP A 149 0.08 0.57 -3.90
CA ASP A 149 0.04 -0.75 -3.25
C ASP A 149 0.16 -1.87 -4.30
N ASP A 150 -0.59 -1.80 -5.40
CA ASP A 150 -0.47 -2.74 -6.53
C ASP A 150 0.97 -2.80 -7.05
N PHE A 151 1.65 -1.65 -7.16
CA PHE A 151 3.05 -1.59 -7.58
C PHE A 151 4.01 -2.15 -6.52
N ALA A 152 3.81 -1.84 -5.24
CA ALA A 152 4.62 -2.38 -4.15
C ALA A 152 4.48 -3.91 -4.06
N GLN A 153 3.24 -4.42 -4.16
CA GLN A 153 2.94 -5.84 -4.17
C GLN A 153 3.54 -6.53 -5.40
N PHE A 154 3.49 -5.87 -6.56
CA PHE A 154 4.15 -6.37 -7.78
C PHE A 154 5.66 -6.51 -7.59
N ILE A 155 6.34 -5.50 -7.03
CA ILE A 155 7.77 -5.58 -6.73
C ILE A 155 8.06 -6.71 -5.74
N PHE A 156 7.27 -6.83 -4.68
CA PHE A 156 7.44 -7.87 -3.67
C PHE A 156 7.24 -9.28 -4.24
N ASN A 157 6.22 -9.48 -5.06
CA ASN A 157 5.95 -10.75 -5.74
C ASN A 157 7.08 -11.15 -6.69
N ASN A 158 7.76 -10.16 -7.28
CA ASN A 158 8.96 -10.36 -8.10
C ASN A 158 10.26 -10.34 -7.29
N ARG A 159 10.19 -10.42 -5.95
CA ARG A 159 11.36 -10.53 -5.04
C ARG A 159 12.33 -9.35 -5.16
N PHE A 160 11.82 -8.18 -5.54
CA PHE A 160 12.64 -7.01 -5.86
C PHE A 160 13.64 -7.26 -7.00
N GLU A 161 13.48 -8.35 -7.76
CA GLU A 161 14.24 -8.65 -8.95
C GLU A 161 13.60 -7.95 -10.15
N GLY A 162 14.43 -7.42 -11.04
CA GLY A 162 13.94 -6.81 -12.28
C GLY A 162 13.12 -5.53 -12.09
N ILE A 163 13.24 -4.81 -10.96
CA ILE A 163 12.65 -3.46 -10.85
C ILE A 163 13.22 -2.60 -12.00
N PRO A 164 12.38 -2.01 -12.85
CA PRO A 164 12.83 -1.14 -13.93
C PRO A 164 13.67 -0.01 -13.38
N SER A 165 14.95 -0.07 -13.70
CA SER A 165 15.74 1.15 -13.72
C SER A 165 15.07 2.07 -14.74
N PRO A 166 14.86 3.35 -14.41
CA PRO A 166 14.44 4.32 -15.39
C PRO A 166 15.29 4.16 -16.66
N PRO A 167 14.68 4.20 -17.86
CA PRO A 167 15.46 4.13 -19.10
C PRO A 167 16.58 5.16 -19.05
N ALA A 168 17.71 4.86 -19.70
CA ALA A 168 18.81 5.82 -19.77
C ALA A 168 18.29 7.17 -20.32
N SER A 169 18.69 8.29 -19.72
CA SER A 169 18.27 9.60 -20.24
C SER A 169 18.79 9.78 -21.68
N PRO A 170 17.97 10.36 -22.59
CA PRO A 170 18.40 10.62 -23.96
C PRO A 170 19.62 11.54 -23.99
N ASP A 171 20.51 11.31 -24.96
CA ASP A 171 21.69 12.16 -25.20
C ASP A 171 21.29 13.35 -26.08
N VAL A 172 20.68 14.36 -25.45
CA VAL A 172 20.07 15.50 -26.15
C VAL A 172 21.12 16.49 -26.63
N LYS A 173 21.18 16.69 -27.93
CA LYS A 173 21.88 17.78 -28.61
C LYS A 173 20.90 18.88 -28.98
N VAL A 174 21.33 20.13 -28.79
CA VAL A 174 20.50 21.31 -29.00
C VAL A 174 21.12 22.18 -30.09
N SER A 175 20.31 22.61 -31.05
CA SER A 175 20.65 23.63 -32.03
C SER A 175 19.58 24.71 -32.05
N THR A 176 19.99 25.97 -32.02
CA THR A 176 19.08 27.13 -31.97
C THR A 176 19.07 27.89 -33.30
N GLN A 177 17.88 28.27 -33.76
CA GLN A 177 17.63 29.16 -34.90
C GLN A 177 16.72 30.32 -34.47
N GLU A 178 16.44 31.27 -35.37
CA GLU A 178 15.76 32.54 -35.07
C GLU A 178 14.39 32.33 -34.39
N ASP A 179 13.64 31.28 -34.75
CA ASP A 179 12.34 30.94 -34.15
C ASP A 179 12.15 29.43 -33.86
N VAL A 180 13.23 28.65 -33.94
CA VAL A 180 13.16 27.18 -33.82
C VAL A 180 14.30 26.67 -32.96
N ILE A 181 13.97 25.79 -32.01
CA ILE A 181 14.96 24.95 -31.32
C ILE A 181 14.83 23.54 -31.89
N THR A 182 15.94 23.01 -32.41
CA THR A 182 16.03 21.61 -32.80
C THR A 182 16.67 20.82 -31.66
N LEU A 183 15.94 19.81 -31.19
CA LEU A 183 16.43 18.84 -30.23
C LEU A 183 16.65 17.51 -30.96
N GLU A 184 17.81 16.91 -30.75
CA GLU A 184 18.23 15.69 -31.45
C GLU A 184 18.86 14.73 -30.44
N TRP A 185 18.41 13.48 -30.39
CA TRP A 185 18.95 12.46 -29.48
C TRP A 185 19.04 11.07 -30.12
N GLY A 186 18.84 10.98 -31.44
CA GLY A 186 18.89 9.75 -32.23
C GLY A 186 20.28 9.41 -32.79
N SER A 187 21.23 10.34 -32.78
CA SER A 187 22.55 10.17 -33.37
C SER A 187 23.44 9.23 -32.57
N ASN A 188 23.22 9.14 -31.26
CA ASN A 188 23.88 8.18 -30.38
C ASN A 188 23.07 6.88 -30.32
N GLN A 189 23.23 6.01 -31.32
CA GLN A 189 22.48 4.75 -31.43
C GLN A 189 22.67 3.82 -30.22
N THR A 190 23.84 3.86 -29.56
CA THR A 190 24.05 3.14 -28.31
C THR A 190 23.16 3.68 -27.19
N ARG A 191 23.04 5.01 -27.07
CA ARG A 191 22.12 5.61 -26.07
C ARG A 191 20.67 5.29 -26.39
N VAL A 192 20.27 5.43 -27.66
CA VAL A 192 18.93 5.07 -28.14
C VAL A 192 18.58 3.63 -27.73
N GLY A 193 19.49 2.67 -27.95
CA GLY A 193 19.25 1.27 -27.54
C GLY A 193 19.10 1.06 -26.02
N LEU A 194 19.69 1.92 -25.19
CA LEU A 194 19.53 1.88 -23.73
C LEU A 194 18.26 2.59 -23.24
N THR A 195 17.75 3.55 -24.00
CA THR A 195 16.54 4.33 -23.67
C THR A 195 15.27 3.67 -24.24
N GLU A 196 15.34 3.23 -25.49
CA GLU A 196 14.24 2.65 -26.28
C GLU A 196 14.34 1.11 -26.34
N SER A 197 14.87 0.49 -25.28
CA SER A 197 15.04 -0.96 -25.21
C SER A 197 13.72 -1.67 -25.54
N LYS A 198 13.81 -2.68 -26.42
CA LYS A 198 12.67 -3.48 -26.86
C LYS A 198 12.37 -4.66 -25.94
N ASP A 199 13.23 -4.91 -24.97
CA ASP A 199 13.02 -5.95 -23.96
C ASP A 199 12.22 -5.32 -22.81
N PRO A 200 10.91 -5.60 -22.71
CA PRO A 200 10.10 -5.03 -21.65
C PRO A 200 10.56 -5.57 -20.31
N LEU A 201 11.07 -4.69 -19.46
CA LEU A 201 11.36 -5.10 -18.10
C LEU A 201 10.05 -5.15 -17.32
N LEU A 202 9.72 -6.32 -16.79
CA LEU A 202 8.49 -6.52 -16.01
C LEU A 202 7.20 -6.10 -16.75
N GLY A 203 7.21 -6.21 -18.09
CA GLY A 203 6.05 -5.87 -18.94
C GLY A 203 5.92 -4.38 -19.31
N PHE A 204 6.80 -3.51 -18.80
CA PHE A 204 6.81 -2.09 -19.16
C PHE A 204 7.52 -1.87 -20.50
N ASN A 205 6.77 -1.40 -21.50
CA ASN A 205 7.31 -1.05 -22.81
C ASN A 205 7.72 0.42 -22.85
N PHE A 206 8.71 0.75 -23.68
CA PHE A 206 8.98 2.14 -24.03
C PHE A 206 7.84 2.69 -24.90
N GLU A 207 7.18 3.75 -24.44
CA GLU A 207 6.03 4.36 -25.15
C GLU A 207 6.40 5.68 -25.86
N GLY A 208 7.53 6.30 -25.51
CA GLY A 208 7.99 7.55 -26.10
C GLY A 208 8.66 8.49 -25.11
N TYR A 209 8.91 9.72 -25.59
CA TYR A 209 9.52 10.79 -24.82
C TYR A 209 8.48 11.84 -24.43
N ASN A 210 8.62 12.39 -23.22
CA ASN A 210 7.91 13.60 -22.81
C ASN A 210 8.89 14.78 -22.87
N LEU A 211 8.50 15.86 -23.56
CA LEU A 211 9.26 17.11 -23.61
C LEU A 211 8.56 18.16 -22.72
N TYR A 212 9.33 18.86 -21.89
CA TYR A 212 8.84 19.87 -20.97
C TYR A 212 9.59 21.18 -21.16
N GLN A 213 8.87 22.30 -21.26
CA GLN A 213 9.47 23.63 -21.25
C GLN A 213 9.29 24.26 -19.87
N LEU A 214 10.40 24.59 -19.21
CA LEU A 214 10.37 25.20 -17.87
C LEU A 214 10.55 26.72 -17.94
N PRO A 215 9.88 27.50 -17.08
CA PRO A 215 9.96 28.96 -17.09
C PRO A 215 11.32 29.49 -16.60
N ASN A 216 12.06 28.71 -15.83
CA ASN A 216 13.44 29.02 -15.39
C ASN A 216 14.14 27.75 -14.87
N ALA A 217 15.45 27.85 -14.62
CA ALA A 217 16.29 26.72 -14.21
C ALA A 217 15.95 26.12 -12.83
N SER A 218 15.28 26.89 -11.95
CA SER A 218 14.82 26.42 -10.64
C SER A 218 13.38 25.93 -10.64
N ALA A 219 12.69 26.00 -11.77
CA ALA A 219 11.29 25.62 -11.87
C ALA A 219 11.11 24.10 -11.77
N THR A 220 10.02 23.70 -11.15
CA THR A 220 9.65 22.29 -11.00
C THR A 220 8.81 21.82 -12.19
N LYS A 221 8.68 20.50 -12.35
CA LYS A 221 7.86 19.90 -13.42
C LYS A 221 6.42 20.41 -13.45
N SER A 222 5.82 20.78 -12.32
CA SER A 222 4.45 21.32 -12.27
C SER A 222 4.31 22.71 -12.89
N GLN A 223 5.42 23.40 -13.12
CA GLN A 223 5.46 24.72 -13.75
C GLN A 223 5.82 24.62 -15.24
N ALA A 224 5.98 23.41 -15.77
CA ALA A 224 6.25 23.20 -17.19
C ALA A 224 5.04 23.60 -18.05
N LEU A 225 5.32 24.27 -19.16
CA LEU A 225 4.36 24.51 -20.25
C LEU A 225 4.21 23.26 -21.12
#